data_AF-A0A086KSP8-F1
#
_entry.id   AF-A0A086KSP8-F1
#
_cell.length_a   1.000
_cell.length_b   1.000
_cell.length_c   1.000
_cell.angle_alpha   90.00
_cell.angle_beta   90.00
_cell.angle_gamma   90.00
#
_symmetry.space_group_name_H-M   'P 1'
#
loop_
_entity.id
_entity.type
_entity.pdbx_description
1 polymer ?
#
loop_
_entity_poly.entity_id
_entity_poly.type
_entity_poly.pdbx_seq_one_letter_code
_entity_poly.pdbx_strand_id
1 'polypeptide(L)'
;MSRQKPLLARQFVEISKVRIEGLMNAFLKLVEHAGADHTYVESDCARYVYQPLDNVYLVLITTKHSNILEDLQTLRVFATIVQ
;
A
#
# COMPACT_ATOMS: atom_id res chain seq x y z
N MET A 1 20.85 -5.58 -3.91
CA MET A 1 19.86 -5.01 -4.87
C MET A 1 18.54 -5.75 -4.68
N SER A 2 17.65 -5.26 -3.81
CA SER A 2 16.27 -5.74 -3.82
C SER A 2 15.58 -5.16 -5.06
N ARG A 3 15.04 -6.02 -5.92
CA ARG A 3 14.41 -5.64 -7.21
C ARG A 3 13.01 -5.03 -7.06
N GLN A 4 12.52 -4.83 -5.84
CA GLN A 4 11.18 -4.30 -5.60
C GLN A 4 11.26 -2.80 -5.35
N LYS A 5 11.16 -2.02 -6.43
CA LYS A 5 10.99 -0.56 -6.38
C LYS A 5 9.54 -0.22 -6.76
N PRO A 6 8.98 0.86 -6.19
CA PRO A 6 7.70 1.37 -6.65
C PRO A 6 7.82 1.78 -8.12
N LEU A 7 6.86 1.34 -8.95
CA LEU A 7 6.75 1.80 -10.34
C LEU A 7 6.33 3.27 -10.39
N LEU A 8 5.37 3.62 -9.53
CA LEU A 8 4.85 4.95 -9.35
C LEU A 8 4.56 5.15 -7.85
N ALA A 9 4.82 6.35 -7.34
CA ALA A 9 4.42 6.72 -6.00
C ALA A 9 3.91 8.17 -6.02
N ARG A 10 2.66 8.38 -5.61
CA ARG A 10 2.08 9.72 -5.43
C ARG A 10 1.95 10.00 -3.95
N GLN A 11 2.56 11.09 -3.50
CA GLN A 11 2.47 11.56 -2.13
C GLN A 11 1.42 12.66 -2.04
N PHE A 12 0.52 12.54 -1.06
CA PHE A 12 -0.52 13.54 -0.77
C PHE A 12 -0.19 14.40 0.47
N VAL A 13 0.94 14.10 1.11
CA VAL A 13 1.47 14.83 2.28
C VAL A 13 2.98 15.02 2.08
N GLU A 14 3.55 15.97 2.81
CA GLU A 14 5.00 16.12 2.86
C GLU A 14 5.63 14.89 3.55
N ILE A 15 6.46 14.18 2.81
CA ILE A 15 7.10 12.95 3.28
C ILE A 15 8.45 12.77 2.61
N SER A 16 9.46 12.42 3.40
CA SER A 16 10.81 12.23 2.87
C SER A 16 10.92 10.93 2.07
N LYS A 17 11.80 10.93 1.06
CA LYS A 17 12.09 9.74 0.25
C LYS A 17 12.48 8.53 1.10
N VAL A 18 13.32 8.74 2.12
CA VAL A 18 13.75 7.69 3.07
C VAL A 18 12.56 7.07 3.79
N ARG A 19 11.57 7.87 4.18
CA ARG A 19 10.37 7.38 4.85
C ARG A 19 9.50 6.55 3.91
N ILE A 20 9.34 6.96 2.65
CA ILE A 20 8.61 6.19 1.63
C ILE A 20 9.28 4.83 1.41
N GLU A 21 10.60 4.79 1.21
CA GLU A 21 11.36 3.55 1.03
C GLU A 21 11.21 2.62 2.25
N GLY A 22 11.23 3.17 3.46
CA GLY A 22 10.98 2.43 4.69
C GLY A 22 9.58 1.81 4.76
N LEU A 23 8.54 2.59 4.43
CA LEU A 23 7.15 2.12 4.40
C LEU A 23 6.96 1.02 3.35
N MET A 24 7.55 1.18 2.16
CA MET A 24 7.47 0.18 1.10
C MET A 24 8.17 -1.13 1.49
N ASN A 25 9.34 -1.06 2.13
CA ASN A 25 10.03 -2.24 2.63
C ASN A 25 9.24 -2.97 3.73
N ALA A 26 8.55 -2.22 4.60
CA ALA A 26 7.69 -2.79 5.62
C ALA A 26 6.48 -3.48 4.99
N PHE A 27 5.83 -2.84 4.01
CA PHE A 27 4.69 -3.39 3.28
C PHE A 27 5.01 -4.76 2.66
N LEU A 28 6.12 -4.86 1.91
CA LEU A 28 6.49 -6.10 1.24
C LEU A 28 6.67 -7.27 2.22
N LYS A 29 7.34 -7.02 3.35
CA LYS A 29 7.49 -8.02 4.42
C LYS A 29 6.16 -8.43 5.03
N LEU A 30 5.23 -7.50 5.22
CA LEU A 30 3.92 -7.81 5.80
C LEU A 30 3.06 -8.64 4.86
N VAL A 31 3.04 -8.30 3.56
CA VAL A 31 2.25 -9.01 2.56
C VAL A 31 2.79 -10.41 2.27
N GLU A 32 4.10 -10.64 2.35
CA GLU A 32 4.68 -11.99 2.24
C GLU A 32 4.10 -12.99 3.27
N HIS A 33 3.69 -12.50 4.44
CA HIS A 33 3.13 -13.31 5.51
C HIS A 33 1.59 -13.20 5.59
N ALA A 34 0.98 -12.31 4.82
CA ALA A 34 -0.46 -12.16 4.76
C ALA A 34 -1.05 -13.25 3.86
N GLY A 35 -2.03 -14.00 4.37
CA GLY A 35 -2.78 -14.95 3.55
C GLY A 35 -3.55 -14.26 2.41
N ALA A 36 -3.97 -15.03 1.41
CA ALA A 36 -4.58 -14.54 0.16
C ALA A 36 -5.86 -13.69 0.34
N ASP A 37 -6.55 -13.80 1.48
CA ASP A 37 -7.84 -13.13 1.74
C ASP A 37 -7.71 -11.73 2.37
N HIS A 38 -6.49 -11.27 2.68
CA HIS A 38 -6.31 -9.96 3.34
C HIS A 38 -6.39 -8.81 2.33
N THR A 39 -7.26 -7.84 2.64
CA THR A 39 -7.41 -6.58 1.87
C THR A 39 -6.65 -5.40 2.48
N TYR A 40 -6.07 -5.61 3.68
CA TYR A 40 -5.16 -4.67 4.32
C TYR A 40 -4.24 -5.36 5.32
N VAL A 41 -3.09 -4.74 5.60
CA VAL A 41 -2.15 -5.11 6.67
C VAL A 41 -1.76 -3.87 7.47
N GLU A 42 -1.36 -4.06 8.72
CA GLU A 42 -0.94 -2.96 9.59
C GLU A 42 0.48 -3.13 10.10
N SER A 43 1.14 -1.99 10.31
CA SER A 43 2.38 -1.88 11.08
C SER A 43 2.13 -0.93 12.26
N ASP A 44 3.14 -0.74 13.10
CA ASP A 44 3.07 0.26 14.16
C ASP A 44 2.85 1.68 13.61
N CYS A 45 3.35 1.96 12.40
CA CYS A 45 3.38 3.29 11.81
C CYS A 45 2.20 3.62 10.87
N ALA A 46 1.63 2.63 10.19
CA ALA A 46 0.67 2.84 9.11
C ALA A 46 -0.15 1.59 8.81
N ARG A 47 -1.30 1.80 8.16
CA ARG A 47 -2.11 0.76 7.50
C ARG A 47 -1.82 0.78 6.01
N TYR A 48 -1.73 -0.40 5.41
CA TYR A 48 -1.58 -0.60 3.97
C TYR A 48 -2.83 -1.30 3.46
N VAL A 49 -3.62 -0.60 2.66
CA VAL A 49 -4.82 -1.14 1.99
C VAL A 49 -4.41 -1.45 0.56
N TYR A 50 -4.53 -2.70 0.13
CA TYR A 50 -3.92 -3.13 -1.12
C TYR A 50 -4.72 -4.20 -1.85
N GLN A 51 -4.45 -4.31 -3.15
CA GLN A 51 -4.87 -5.44 -3.96
C GLN A 51 -3.79 -5.81 -4.98
N PRO A 52 -3.63 -7.10 -5.31
CA PRO A 52 -2.84 -7.51 -6.47
C PRO A 52 -3.45 -6.95 -7.76
N LEU A 53 -2.59 -6.51 -8.68
CA LEU A 53 -2.94 -6.13 -10.03
C LEU A 53 -1.91 -6.77 -10.97
N ASP A 54 -2.29 -7.88 -11.62
CA ASP A 54 -1.39 -8.73 -12.41
C ASP A 54 -0.08 -9.06 -11.68
N ASN A 55 1.03 -8.43 -12.09
CA ASN A 55 2.38 -8.64 -11.54
C ASN A 55 2.83 -7.55 -10.56
N VAL A 56 1.95 -6.64 -10.17
CA VAL A 56 2.21 -5.53 -9.25
C VAL A 56 1.17 -5.47 -8.15
N TYR A 57 1.44 -4.63 -7.15
CA TYR A 57 0.46 -4.29 -6.12
C TYR A 57 0.01 -2.85 -6.31
N LEU A 58 -1.30 -2.62 -6.23
CA LEU A 58 -1.86 -1.30 -5.98
C LEU A 58 -2.02 -1.16 -4.46
N VAL A 59 -1.43 -0.12 -3.87
CA VAL A 59 -1.41 0.09 -2.42
C VAL A 59 -1.72 1.53 -2.06
N LEU A 60 -2.63 1.71 -1.11
CA LEU A 60 -2.85 2.95 -0.38
C LEU A 60 -2.22 2.82 1.01
N ILE A 61 -1.42 3.82 1.40
CA ILE A 61 -0.83 3.90 2.73
C ILE A 61 -1.60 4.95 3.51
N THR A 62 -2.30 4.53 4.55
CA THR A 62 -3.17 5.39 5.36
C THR A 62 -2.78 5.33 6.83
N THR A 63 -3.28 6.27 7.62
CA THR A 63 -3.14 6.19 9.08
C THR A 63 -4.12 5.14 9.62
N LYS A 64 -3.81 4.55 10.77
CA LYS A 64 -4.72 3.58 11.41
C LYS A 64 -6.06 4.18 11.84
N HIS A 65 -6.14 5.51 11.92
CA HIS A 65 -7.35 6.25 12.24
C HIS A 65 -8.21 6.56 10.99
N SER A 66 -7.72 6.30 9.78
CA SER A 66 -8.50 6.46 8.55
C SER A 66 -9.67 5.49 8.52
N ASN A 67 -10.77 5.91 7.87
CA ASN A 67 -11.94 5.06 7.67
C ASN A 67 -11.60 3.99 6.63
N ILE A 68 -11.45 2.75 7.10
CA ILE A 68 -11.07 1.62 6.25
C ILE A 68 -12.09 1.33 5.14
N LEU A 69 -13.38 1.62 5.34
CA LEU A 69 -14.39 1.40 4.31
C LEU A 69 -14.21 2.39 3.15
N GLU A 70 -13.93 3.66 3.46
CA GLU A 70 -13.62 4.68 2.46
C GLU A 70 -12.28 4.40 1.75
N ASP A 71 -11.27 3.97 2.50
CA ASP A 71 -9.97 3.58 1.92
C ASP A 71 -10.13 2.41 0.92
N LEU A 72 -10.93 1.39 1.27
CA LEU A 72 -11.20 0.25 0.38
C LEU A 72 -11.99 0.67 -0.87
N GLN A 73 -12.96 1.56 -0.73
CA GLN A 73 -13.68 2.13 -1.88
C GLN A 73 -12.74 2.93 -2.77
N THR A 74 -11.88 3.75 -2.17
CA THR A 74 -10.86 4.53 -2.88
C THR A 74 -9.91 3.62 -3.65
N LEU A 75 -9.43 2.54 -3.04
CA LEU A 75 -8.58 1.55 -3.70
C LEU A 75 -9.26 0.95 -4.93
N ARG A 76 -10.55 0.60 -4.83
CA ARG A 76 -11.34 0.08 -5.96
C ARG A 76 -11.46 1.10 -7.09
N VAL A 77 -11.69 2.37 -6.78
CA VAL A 77 -11.72 3.43 -7.80
C VAL A 77 -10.37 3.56 -8.50
N PHE A 78 -9.26 3.56 -7.76
CA PHE A 78 -7.93 3.58 -8.38
C PHE A 78 -7.69 2.35 -9.26
N ALA A 79 -8.12 1.17 -8.84
CA ALA A 79 -8.00 -0.04 -9.65
C ALA A 79 -8.70 0.11 -11.01
N THR A 80 -9.90 0.68 -11.04
CA THR A 80 -10.64 0.91 -12.31
C THR A 80 -10.00 1.94 -13.24
N ILE A 81 -9.13 2.81 -12.72
CA ILE A 81 -8.44 3.84 -13.51
C ILE A 81 -7.13 3.30 -14.08
N VAL A 82 -6.48 2.40 -13.35
CA VAL A 82 -5.20 1.80 -13.75
C VAL A 82 -5.41 0.63 -14.72
N GLN A 83 -6.54 -0.08 -14.61
CA GLN A 83 -6.99 -1.11 -15.56
C GLN A 83 -7.57 -0.49 -16.83
#